data_AF-A0AAV2IS44-F1
#
_entry.id   AF-A0AAV2IS44-F1
#
_cell.length_a   1.000
_cell.length_b   1.000
_cell.length_c   1.000
_cell.angle_alpha   90.00
_cell.angle_beta   90.00
_cell.angle_gamma   90.00
#
_symmetry.space_group_name_H-M   'P 1'
#
loop_
_entity.id
_entity.type
_entity.pdbx_description
1 polymer ?
#
loop_
_entity_poly.entity_id
_entity_poly.type
_entity_poly.pdbx_seq_one_letter_code
_entity_poly.pdbx_strand_id
1 'polypeptide(L)'
;KKEVDFSKEDGRFKLLQSEIQTKISNLAHIGEQLPANWIPIRKALERRKNKNYIKIDDYTQICTRYFIPEDESQKNLLGYLRDLGTALYYEGDNHLCNYVILNPHWVID
;
A
#
# COMPACT_ATOMS: atom_id res chain seq x y z
N LYS A 1 26.60 23.07 -1.31
CA LYS A 1 25.24 22.66 -1.75
C LYS A 1 24.95 23.41 -3.04
N LYS A 2 24.74 22.75 -4.19
CA LYS A 2 24.29 23.46 -5.40
C LYS A 2 22.80 23.73 -5.24
N GLU A 3 22.43 25.00 -5.26
CA GLU A 3 21.05 25.45 -5.16
C GLU A 3 20.33 25.13 -6.48
N VAL A 4 19.13 24.57 -6.39
CA VAL A 4 18.32 24.20 -7.55
C VAL A 4 17.46 25.40 -7.91
N ASP A 5 17.82 26.08 -9.00
CA ASP A 5 17.06 27.19 -9.55
C ASP A 5 15.92 26.66 -10.45
N PHE A 6 14.69 26.74 -9.96
CA PHE A 6 13.49 26.30 -10.66
C PHE A 6 13.01 27.28 -11.75
N SER A 7 13.62 28.46 -11.88
CA SER A 7 13.28 29.42 -12.94
C SER A 7 13.86 29.05 -14.31
N LYS A 8 14.80 28.09 -14.36
CA LYS A 8 15.44 27.62 -15.59
C LYS A 8 14.84 26.29 -16.04
N GLU A 9 14.24 26.28 -17.23
CA GLU A 9 13.76 25.04 -17.86
C GLU A 9 14.91 24.31 -18.58
N ASP A 10 15.87 23.80 -17.80
CA ASP A 10 17.09 23.14 -18.32
C ASP A 10 16.92 21.64 -18.59
N GLY A 11 15.68 21.16 -18.59
CA GLY A 11 15.34 19.76 -18.88
C GLY A 11 15.63 18.77 -17.75
N ARG A 12 16.33 19.15 -16.67
CA ARG A 12 16.65 18.23 -15.56
C ARG A 12 15.43 17.68 -14.86
N PHE A 13 14.35 18.47 -14.75
CA PHE A 13 13.08 18.00 -14.19
C PHE A 13 12.43 16.92 -15.07
N LYS A 14 12.40 17.13 -16.40
CA LYS A 14 11.88 16.13 -17.36
C LYS A 14 12.72 14.86 -17.34
N LEU A 15 14.04 14.99 -17.23
CA LEU A 15 14.95 13.85 -17.07
C LEU A 15 14.64 13.07 -15.79
N LEU A 16 14.53 13.76 -14.65
CA LEU A 16 14.16 13.13 -13.38
C LEU A 16 12.81 12.40 -13.47
N GLN A 17 11.80 13.04 -14.09
CA GLN A 17 10.49 12.43 -14.29
C GLN A 17 10.58 11.16 -15.15
N SER A 18 11.35 11.18 -16.23
CA SER A 18 11.55 10.02 -17.12
C SER A 18 12.28 8.88 -16.42
N GLU A 19 13.31 9.20 -15.62
CA GLU A 19 14.02 8.20 -14.82
C GLU A 19 13.11 7.57 -13.77
N ILE A 20 12.30 8.36 -13.06
CA ILE A 20 11.31 7.84 -12.11
C ILE A 20 10.32 6.90 -12.80
N GLN A 21 9.77 7.30 -13.95
CA GLN A 21 8.85 6.48 -14.73
C GLN A 21 9.48 5.15 -15.18
N THR A 22 10.75 5.21 -15.62
CA THR A 22 11.51 4.03 -16.04
C THR A 22 11.76 3.09 -14.87
N LYS A 23 12.14 3.64 -13.70
CA LYS A 23 12.37 2.83 -12.49
C LYS A 23 11.08 2.18 -11.98
N ILE A 24 9.97 2.91 -11.94
CA ILE A 24 8.66 2.37 -11.53
C ILE A 24 8.24 1.24 -12.48
N SER A 25 8.34 1.46 -13.80
CA SER A 25 7.94 0.44 -14.79
C SER A 25 8.76 -0.86 -14.72
N ASN A 26 9.94 -0.83 -14.11
CA ASN A 26 10.83 -1.99 -13.96
C ASN A 26 10.75 -2.67 -12.58
N LEU A 27 9.84 -2.25 -11.70
CA LEU A 27 9.63 -2.95 -10.43
C LEU A 27 9.01 -4.33 -10.69
N ALA A 28 9.50 -5.36 -9.99
CA ALA A 28 9.12 -6.76 -10.24
C ALA A 28 7.59 -7.02 -10.19
N HIS A 29 6.88 -6.32 -9.31
CA HIS A 29 5.44 -6.46 -9.12
C HIS A 29 4.58 -5.66 -10.13
N ILE A 30 5.20 -4.82 -10.98
CA ILE A 30 4.47 -4.02 -11.97
C ILE A 30 4.23 -4.87 -13.22
N GLY A 31 2.95 -5.04 -13.57
CA GLY A 31 2.53 -5.89 -14.70
C GLY A 31 2.18 -7.32 -14.31
N GLU A 32 2.37 -7.71 -13.04
CA GLU A 32 1.89 -9.00 -12.54
C GLU A 32 0.36 -9.05 -12.49
N GLN A 33 -0.21 -10.21 -12.83
CA GLN A 33 -1.65 -10.43 -12.70
C GLN A 33 -2.00 -10.64 -11.24
N LEU A 34 -2.61 -9.62 -10.64
CA LEU A 34 -3.14 -9.71 -9.29
C LEU A 34 -4.55 -10.30 -9.31
N PRO A 35 -4.94 -11.08 -8.29
CA PRO A 35 -6.30 -11.57 -8.17
C PRO A 35 -7.32 -10.41 -8.18
N ALA A 36 -8.35 -10.51 -9.03
CA ALA A 36 -9.31 -9.43 -9.25
C ALA A 36 -10.07 -9.03 -7.97
N ASN A 37 -10.22 -9.96 -7.03
CA ASN A 37 -10.85 -9.75 -5.72
C ASN A 37 -10.01 -8.92 -4.74
N TRP A 38 -8.72 -8.65 -5.01
CA TRP A 38 -7.89 -7.78 -4.17
C TRP A 38 -8.27 -6.30 -4.32
N ILE A 39 -8.67 -5.89 -5.53
CA ILE A 39 -9.07 -4.52 -5.86
C ILE A 39 -10.26 -4.04 -4.98
N PRO A 40 -11.39 -4.77 -4.89
CA PRO A 40 -12.51 -4.35 -4.06
C PRO A 40 -12.17 -4.35 -2.57
N ILE A 41 -11.33 -5.26 -2.08
CA ILE A 41 -10.85 -5.24 -0.68
C ILE A 41 -10.03 -3.97 -0.42
N ARG A 42 -9.06 -3.65 -1.29
CA ARG A 42 -8.27 -2.41 -1.15
C ARG A 42 -9.16 -1.18 -1.11
N LYS A 43 -10.11 -1.06 -2.03
CA LYS A 43 -11.09 0.06 -2.05
C LYS A 43 -11.92 0.10 -0.77
N ALA A 44 -12.29 -1.05 -0.22
CA ALA A 44 -13.04 -1.13 1.03
C ALA A 44 -12.20 -0.62 2.21
N LEU A 45 -10.90 -0.92 2.26
CA LEU A 45 -9.98 -0.42 3.28
C LEU A 45 -9.72 1.09 3.13
N GLU A 46 -9.50 1.57 1.90
CA GLU A 46 -9.30 3.01 1.61
C GLU A 46 -10.47 3.88 2.09
N ARG A 47 -11.72 3.42 1.90
CA ARG A 47 -12.93 4.12 2.36
C ARG A 47 -13.04 4.21 3.89
N ARG A 48 -12.26 3.42 4.63
CA ARG A 48 -12.24 3.38 6.10
C ARG A 48 -11.01 4.07 6.69
N LYS A 49 -10.21 4.78 5.88
CA LYS A 49 -8.98 5.47 6.33
C LYS A 49 -9.21 6.44 7.49
N ASN A 50 -10.41 7.02 7.60
CA ASN A 50 -10.79 7.88 8.73
C ASN A 50 -10.77 7.19 10.10
N LYS A 51 -10.78 5.85 10.15
CA LYS A 51 -10.66 5.10 11.40
C LYS A 51 -9.21 4.95 11.89
N ASN A 52 -8.22 5.30 11.06
CA ASN A 52 -6.78 5.06 11.23
C ASN A 52 -6.37 3.57 11.28
N TYR A 53 -7.13 2.71 11.96
CA TYR A 53 -6.91 1.27 12.04
C TYR A 53 -8.24 0.50 12.17
N ILE A 54 -8.17 -0.81 11.96
CA ILE A 54 -9.24 -1.78 12.24
C ILE A 54 -8.65 -3.01 12.95
N LYS A 55 -9.48 -3.84 13.57
CA LYS A 55 -9.01 -5.13 14.10
C LYS A 55 -8.69 -6.10 12.96
N ILE A 56 -7.77 -7.03 13.21
CA ILE A 56 -7.46 -8.08 12.24
C ILE A 56 -8.70 -8.92 11.88
N ASP A 57 -9.58 -9.19 12.86
CA ASP A 57 -10.85 -9.88 12.62
C ASP A 57 -11.77 -9.13 11.65
N ASP A 58 -11.82 -7.79 11.72
CA ASP A 58 -12.62 -6.97 10.80
C ASP A 58 -12.05 -7.07 9.38
N TYR A 59 -10.72 -7.11 9.26
CA TYR A 59 -10.04 -7.31 7.98
C TYR A 59 -10.34 -8.71 7.40
N THR A 60 -10.28 -9.75 8.21
CA THR A 60 -10.62 -11.13 7.81
C THR A 60 -12.08 -11.24 7.35
N GLN A 61 -13.01 -10.58 8.02
CA GLN A 61 -14.41 -10.51 7.58
C GLN A 61 -14.57 -9.80 6.24
N ILE A 62 -13.81 -8.72 6.00
CA ILE A 62 -13.82 -8.02 4.71
C ILE A 62 -13.29 -8.95 3.61
N CYS A 63 -12.18 -9.65 3.84
CA CYS A 63 -11.60 -10.57 2.88
C CYS A 63 -12.55 -11.72 2.53
N THR A 64 -13.14 -12.34 3.56
CA THR A 64 -14.12 -13.41 3.39
C THR A 64 -15.33 -12.95 2.57
N ARG A 65 -15.83 -11.72 2.80
CA ARG A 65 -16.94 -11.13 2.04
C ARG A 65 -16.60 -10.94 0.55
N TYR A 66 -15.34 -10.72 0.23
CA TYR A 66 -14.84 -10.60 -1.14
C TYR A 66 -14.22 -11.90 -1.68
N PHE A 67 -14.64 -13.06 -1.14
CA PHE A 67 -14.26 -14.39 -1.61
C PHE A 67 -12.76 -14.70 -1.45
N ILE A 68 -12.17 -14.31 -0.31
CA ILE A 68 -10.82 -14.71 0.12
C ILE A 68 -10.88 -15.22 1.57
N PRO A 69 -11.42 -16.43 1.81
CA PRO A 69 -11.49 -16.99 3.16
C PRO A 69 -10.16 -17.56 3.64
N GLU A 70 -9.21 -17.88 2.76
CA GLU A 70 -7.96 -18.53 3.14
C GLU A 70 -6.96 -17.57 3.81
N ASP A 71 -6.43 -17.96 4.97
CA ASP A 71 -5.50 -17.15 5.77
C ASP A 71 -4.25 -16.76 4.98
N GLU A 72 -3.64 -17.70 4.25
CA GLU A 72 -2.45 -17.43 3.42
C GLU A 72 -2.71 -16.38 2.34
N SER A 73 -3.88 -16.44 1.68
CA SER A 73 -4.28 -15.46 0.68
C SER A 73 -4.49 -14.07 1.30
N GLN A 74 -5.06 -14.01 2.51
CA GLN A 74 -5.23 -12.77 3.28
C GLN A 74 -3.87 -12.19 3.69
N LYS A 75 -2.95 -13.01 4.19
CA LYS A 75 -1.59 -12.59 4.54
C LYS A 75 -0.83 -12.04 3.33
N ASN A 76 -0.92 -12.72 2.18
CA ASN A 76 -0.32 -12.24 0.93
C ASN A 76 -0.88 -10.88 0.51
N LEU A 77 -2.19 -10.67 0.66
CA LEU A 77 -2.81 -9.37 0.40
C LEU A 77 -2.33 -8.29 1.37
N LEU A 78 -2.21 -8.58 2.67
CA LEU A 78 -1.63 -7.62 3.63
C LEU A 78 -0.18 -7.27 3.29
N GLY A 79 0.62 -8.25 2.88
CA GLY A 79 1.99 -8.02 2.40
C GLY A 79 2.01 -7.06 1.21
N TYR A 80 1.18 -7.34 0.19
CA TYR A 80 1.04 -6.48 -0.97
C TYR A 80 0.59 -5.05 -0.60
N LEU A 81 -0.40 -4.91 0.29
CA LEU A 81 -0.89 -3.60 0.73
C LEU A 81 0.15 -2.80 1.52
N ARG A 82 1.00 -3.49 2.29
CA ARG A 82 2.14 -2.91 2.99
C ARG A 82 3.19 -2.40 2.00
N ASP A 83 3.53 -3.19 1.00
CA ASP A 83 4.53 -2.82 0.01
C ASP A 83 4.07 -1.62 -0.85
N LEU A 84 2.75 -1.50 -1.07
CA LEU A 84 2.13 -0.31 -1.67
C LEU A 84 2.00 0.90 -0.72
N GLY A 85 2.24 0.74 0.58
CA GLY A 85 1.99 1.78 1.59
C GLY A 85 0.52 2.16 1.73
N THR A 86 -0.42 1.27 1.35
CA THR A 86 -1.86 1.54 1.44
C THR A 86 -2.43 1.18 2.83
N ALA A 87 -1.86 0.15 3.46
CA ALA A 87 -2.16 -0.26 4.82
C ALA A 87 -0.91 -0.92 5.43
N LEU A 88 -0.77 -0.93 6.77
CA LEU A 88 0.33 -1.58 7.47
C LEU A 88 -0.19 -2.68 8.39
N TYR A 89 0.57 -3.77 8.48
CA TYR A 89 0.31 -4.87 9.38
C TYR A 89 1.64 -5.44 9.89
N TYR A 90 1.72 -5.65 11.20
CA TYR A 90 2.94 -6.08 11.90
C TYR A 90 2.70 -7.45 12.53
N GLU A 91 2.79 -8.51 11.74
CA GLU A 91 2.54 -9.89 12.20
C GLU A 91 3.47 -10.30 13.35
N GLY A 92 4.73 -9.86 13.32
CA GLY A 92 5.74 -10.21 14.33
C GLY A 92 5.73 -9.37 15.60
N ASP A 93 4.80 -8.42 15.74
CA ASP A 93 4.69 -7.55 16.92
C ASP A 93 3.48 -7.93 17.76
N ASN A 94 3.70 -8.39 19.00
CA ASN A 94 2.65 -8.90 19.89
C ASN A 94 1.59 -7.86 20.28
N HIS A 95 1.88 -6.57 20.15
CA HIS A 95 0.94 -5.50 20.45
C HIS A 95 0.18 -5.04 19.20
N LEU A 96 0.83 -5.09 18.03
CA LEU A 96 0.27 -4.58 16.79
C LEU A 96 -0.36 -5.67 15.89
N CYS A 97 -0.08 -6.95 16.12
CA CYS A 97 -0.62 -8.06 15.33
C CYS A 97 -2.16 -8.18 15.37
N ASN A 98 -2.82 -7.52 16.32
CA ASN A 98 -4.28 -7.49 16.38
C ASN A 98 -4.91 -6.39 15.52
N TYR A 99 -4.11 -5.55 14.85
CA TYR A 99 -4.56 -4.36 14.16
C TYR A 99 -4.01 -4.25 12.73
N VAL A 100 -4.88 -3.86 11.80
CA VAL A 100 -4.49 -3.42 10.46
C VAL A 100 -4.60 -1.91 10.41
N ILE A 101 -3.47 -1.24 10.23
CA ILE A 101 -3.38 0.22 10.14
C ILE A 101 -3.78 0.63 8.73
N LEU A 102 -4.83 1.43 8.60
CA LEU A 102 -5.39 1.90 7.33
C LEU A 102 -4.80 3.23 6.89
N ASN A 103 -4.32 4.03 7.84
CA ASN A 103 -3.72 5.33 7.58
C ASN A 103 -2.25 5.35 8.08
N PRO A 104 -1.28 5.04 7.21
CA PRO A 104 0.13 5.05 7.60
C PRO A 104 0.65 6.40 8.10
N HIS A 105 0.11 7.51 7.58
CA HIS A 105 0.53 8.85 8.00
C HIS A 105 0.25 9.11 9.48
N TRP A 106 -0.89 8.61 10.00
CA TRP A 106 -1.25 8.74 11.41
C TRP A 106 -0.23 8.08 12.36
N VAL A 107 0.56 7.11 11.90
CA VAL A 107 1.59 6.45 12.71
C VAL A 107 2.87 7.29 12.80
N ILE A 108 3.09 8.16 11.82
CA ILE A 108 4.32 8.94 11.65
C ILE A 108 4.15 10.35 12.24
N ASP A 109 2.91 10.83 12.35
CA ASP A 109 2.54 12.10 13.01
C ASP A 109 2.70 12.02 14.54
#